data_AF-A0A2N2HI39-F1
#
_entry.id   AF-A0A2N2HI39-F1
#
_cell.length_a   1.000
_cell.length_b   1.000
_cell.length_c   1.000
_cell.angle_alpha   90.00
_cell.angle_beta   90.00
_cell.angle_gamma   90.00
#
_symmetry.space_group_name_H-M   'P 1'
#
loop_
_entity.id
_entity.type
_entity.pdbx_description
1 polymer ?
#
loop_
_entity_poly.entity_id
_entity_poly.type
_entity_poly.pdbx_seq_one_letter_code
_entity_poly.pdbx_strand_id
1 'polypeptide(L)'
;MRHHHQFRMAVASCPNGCSQPHIADFGLIAFARIGLEPAKCSGCGHCVAICAEKALHLEDGIRLDPSRCLGCAACARVCPEKALRVDQTGYRVLIGGKLGRHPRLAHELGFYELPDALEILGKVLRVFMGHHRTGLRLGDLVEKLGREEFNDLVRP
;
A
#
# COMPACT_ATOMS: atom_id res chain seq x y z
N MET A 1 1.28 -29.44 6.66
CA MET A 1 0.67 -28.19 7.18
C MET A 1 -0.50 -27.82 6.28
N ARG A 2 -1.70 -27.52 6.81
CA ARG A 2 -2.87 -27.14 5.98
C ARG A 2 -2.74 -25.68 5.55
N HIS A 3 -3.19 -25.32 4.33
CA HIS A 3 -3.08 -23.95 3.80
C HIS A 3 -3.68 -22.87 4.71
N HIS A 4 -4.77 -23.18 5.42
CA HIS A 4 -5.38 -22.23 6.36
C HIS A 4 -4.56 -22.01 7.64
N HIS A 5 -3.46 -22.74 7.87
CA HIS A 5 -2.52 -22.47 8.96
C HIS A 5 -1.26 -21.72 8.51
N GLN A 6 -1.06 -21.52 7.20
CA GLN A 6 0.13 -20.87 6.65
C GLN A 6 0.00 -19.35 6.71
N PHE A 7 1.04 -18.69 7.20
CA PHE A 7 1.26 -17.27 6.98
C PHE A 7 1.44 -17.02 5.47
N ARG A 8 0.72 -16.04 4.93
CA ARG A 8 0.78 -15.69 3.52
C ARG A 8 1.29 -14.26 3.37
N MET A 9 2.32 -14.12 2.56
CA MET A 9 2.75 -12.83 2.04
C MET A 9 2.36 -12.72 0.56
N ALA A 10 1.99 -11.52 0.12
CA ALA A 10 1.78 -11.21 -1.28
C ALA A 10 2.34 -9.83 -1.63
N VAL A 11 2.89 -9.69 -2.83
CA VAL A 11 3.51 -8.45 -3.32
C VAL A 11 2.90 -8.11 -4.68
N ALA A 12 2.47 -6.87 -4.87
CA ALA A 12 1.97 -6.35 -6.13
C ALA A 12 2.83 -5.17 -6.59
N SER A 13 3.17 -5.16 -7.88
CA SER A 13 3.92 -4.07 -8.51
C SER A 13 3.03 -2.89 -8.92
N CYS A 14 1.71 -3.00 -8.76
CA CYS A 14 0.76 -1.97 -9.13
C CYS A 14 -0.47 -1.99 -8.21
N PRO A 15 -1.23 -0.88 -8.11
CA PRO A 15 -2.36 -0.78 -7.20
C PRO A 15 -3.54 -1.71 -7.55
N ASN A 16 -3.58 -2.29 -8.76
CA ASN A 16 -4.59 -3.28 -9.11
C ASN A 16 -4.51 -4.53 -8.22
N GLY A 17 -3.33 -4.82 -7.65
CA GLY A 17 -3.22 -5.85 -6.60
C GLY A 17 -3.59 -7.26 -7.06
N CYS A 18 -3.35 -7.64 -8.33
CA CYS A 18 -3.75 -8.93 -8.88
C CYS A 18 -3.14 -10.14 -8.13
N SER A 19 -1.99 -9.95 -7.47
CA SER A 19 -1.35 -10.95 -6.61
C SER A 19 -1.99 -11.11 -5.22
N GLN A 20 -3.11 -10.44 -4.98
CA GLN A 20 -3.94 -10.56 -3.78
C GLN A 20 -3.33 -10.05 -2.44
N PRO A 21 -2.61 -8.90 -2.41
CA PRO A 21 -2.03 -8.37 -1.17
C PRO A 21 -3.09 -7.95 -0.14
N HIS A 22 -4.28 -7.50 -0.58
CA HIS A 22 -5.38 -7.09 0.29
C HIS A 22 -5.98 -8.22 1.15
N ILE A 23 -5.70 -9.49 0.83
CA ILE A 23 -6.25 -10.66 1.53
C ILE A 23 -5.17 -11.61 2.05
N ALA A 24 -3.91 -11.17 2.02
CA ALA A 24 -2.77 -11.86 2.61
C ALA A 24 -2.58 -11.41 4.06
N ASP A 25 -1.88 -12.22 4.87
CA ASP A 25 -1.51 -11.81 6.23
C ASP A 25 -0.59 -10.59 6.15
N PHE A 26 0.35 -10.56 5.20
CA PHE A 26 1.20 -9.41 4.92
C PHE A 26 1.19 -9.09 3.42
N GLY A 27 0.84 -7.86 3.07
CA GLY A 27 0.73 -7.39 1.70
C GLY A 27 1.65 -6.22 1.43
N LEU A 28 2.29 -6.20 0.26
CA LEU A 28 3.00 -5.04 -0.24
C LEU A 28 2.38 -4.62 -1.58
N ILE A 29 2.06 -3.33 -1.72
CA ILE A 29 1.65 -2.74 -3.00
C ILE A 29 2.63 -1.63 -3.34
N ALA A 30 3.32 -1.75 -4.47
CA ALA A 30 4.25 -0.73 -4.93
C ALA A 30 3.53 0.62 -5.08
N PHE A 31 4.17 1.67 -4.58
CA PHE A 31 3.63 3.01 -4.53
C PHE A 31 4.71 4.03 -4.83
N ALA A 32 4.37 5.03 -5.65
CA ALA A 32 5.22 6.17 -5.96
C ALA A 32 4.62 7.45 -5.38
N ARG A 33 5.42 8.19 -4.61
CA ARG A 33 5.05 9.54 -4.17
C ARG A 33 5.23 10.50 -5.33
N ILE A 34 4.14 11.14 -5.73
CA ILE A 34 4.14 12.02 -6.89
C ILE A 34 4.44 13.45 -6.44
N GLY A 35 5.56 13.98 -6.93
CA GLY A 35 5.93 15.38 -6.82
C GLY A 35 5.26 16.22 -7.89
N LEU A 36 4.89 17.45 -7.53
CA LEU A 36 4.26 18.40 -8.42
C LEU A 36 5.03 19.72 -8.46
N GLU A 37 5.33 20.19 -9.66
CA GLU A 37 6.01 21.47 -9.94
C GLU A 37 5.14 22.33 -10.88
N PRO A 38 4.20 23.11 -10.33
CA PRO A 38 3.21 23.84 -11.12
C PRO A 38 3.81 24.81 -12.13
N ALA A 39 4.97 25.39 -11.83
CA ALA A 39 5.66 26.33 -12.71
C ALA A 39 6.07 25.74 -14.06
N LYS A 40 6.23 24.41 -14.16
CA LYS A 40 6.51 23.72 -15.43
C LYS A 40 5.24 23.29 -16.17
N CYS A 41 4.06 23.40 -15.57
CA CYS A 41 2.85 22.86 -16.16
C CYS A 41 2.36 23.72 -17.33
N SER A 42 2.27 23.11 -18.52
CA SER A 42 1.69 23.74 -19.71
C SER A 42 0.16 23.69 -19.79
N GLY A 43 -0.50 23.00 -18.85
CA GLY A 43 -1.96 22.84 -18.87
C GLY A 43 -2.51 21.85 -19.91
N CYS A 44 -1.67 21.00 -20.51
CA CYS A 44 -2.09 20.06 -21.57
C CYS A 44 -3.13 18.99 -21.16
N GLY A 45 -3.31 18.73 -19.86
CA GLY A 45 -4.36 17.82 -19.37
C GLY A 45 -4.11 16.31 -19.51
N HIS A 46 -3.01 15.85 -20.13
CA HIS A 46 -2.73 14.41 -20.30
C HIS A 46 -2.74 13.61 -18.99
N CYS A 47 -2.20 14.22 -17.93
CA CYS A 47 -2.13 13.60 -16.61
C CYS A 47 -3.52 13.39 -15.97
N VAL A 48 -4.47 14.30 -16.23
CA VAL A 48 -5.87 14.19 -15.80
C VAL A 48 -6.54 13.07 -16.58
N ALA A 49 -6.36 13.04 -17.91
CA ALA A 49 -6.97 12.05 -18.78
C ALA A 49 -6.55 10.60 -18.46
N ILE A 50 -5.29 10.37 -18.09
CA ILE A 50 -4.78 9.02 -17.77
C ILE A 50 -5.09 8.57 -16.33
N CYS A 51 -5.53 9.46 -15.45
CA CYS A 51 -5.70 9.14 -14.04
C CYS A 51 -7.01 8.36 -13.80
N ALA A 52 -6.91 7.03 -13.71
CA ALA A 52 -8.05 6.15 -13.42
C ALA A 52 -8.78 6.54 -12.11
N GLU A 53 -8.01 7.03 -11.13
CA GLU A 53 -8.51 7.44 -9.83
C GLU A 53 -9.09 8.84 -9.81
N LYS A 54 -9.00 9.61 -10.92
CA LYS A 54 -9.40 11.02 -10.99
C LYS A 54 -8.82 11.86 -9.84
N ALA A 55 -7.58 11.58 -9.46
CA ALA A 55 -6.88 12.28 -8.38
C ALA A 55 -6.24 13.60 -8.85
N LEU A 56 -6.23 13.89 -10.15
CA LEU A 56 -5.64 15.09 -10.72
C LEU A 56 -6.73 16.00 -11.29
N HIS A 57 -6.61 17.30 -10.99
CA HIS A 57 -7.55 18.34 -11.39
C HIS A 57 -6.78 19.49 -12.05
N LEU A 58 -7.35 20.07 -13.10
CA LEU A 58 -6.77 21.21 -13.80
C LEU A 58 -7.76 22.37 -13.76
N GLU A 59 -7.67 23.18 -12.70
CA GLU A 59 -8.55 24.32 -12.40
C GLU A 59 -7.66 25.45 -11.87
N ASP A 60 -7.30 26.41 -12.74
CA ASP A 60 -6.31 27.47 -12.45
C ASP A 60 -4.94 26.92 -12.03
N GLY A 61 -4.54 25.84 -12.67
CA GLY A 61 -3.31 25.10 -12.39
C GLY A 61 -3.58 23.63 -12.07
N ILE A 62 -2.53 22.83 -12.18
CA ILE A 62 -2.60 21.41 -11.86
C ILE A 62 -2.61 21.22 -10.33
N ARG A 63 -3.50 20.36 -9.84
CA ARG A 63 -3.60 19.96 -8.43
C ARG A 63 -3.73 18.45 -8.33
N LEU A 64 -3.09 17.86 -7.31
CA LEU A 64 -3.18 16.44 -6.98
C LEU A 64 -3.90 16.29 -5.64
N ASP A 65 -4.94 15.47 -5.60
CA ASP A 65 -5.59 14.99 -4.38
C ASP A 65 -4.86 13.72 -3.87
N PRO A 66 -4.08 13.81 -2.78
CA PRO A 66 -3.34 12.68 -2.26
C PRO A 66 -4.24 11.56 -1.73
N SER A 67 -5.48 11.88 -1.30
CA SER A 67 -6.40 10.90 -0.70
C SER A 67 -6.93 9.89 -1.72
N ARG A 68 -6.95 10.27 -3.01
CA ARG A 68 -7.38 9.42 -4.13
C ARG A 68 -6.22 8.82 -4.91
N CYS A 69 -5.02 9.36 -4.75
CA CYS A 69 -3.86 8.91 -5.49
C CYS A 69 -3.39 7.53 -5.00
N LEU A 70 -3.45 6.53 -5.88
CA LEU A 70 -2.90 5.20 -5.60
C LEU A 70 -1.41 5.05 -5.96
N GLY A 71 -0.72 6.15 -6.31
CA GLY A 71 0.72 6.16 -6.55
C GLY A 71 1.19 5.32 -7.74
N CYS A 72 0.36 5.14 -8.78
CA CYS A 72 0.69 4.32 -9.95
C CYS A 72 1.69 4.96 -10.94
N ALA A 73 2.05 6.23 -10.73
CA ALA A 73 2.94 7.04 -11.57
C ALA A 73 2.54 7.14 -13.06
N ALA A 74 1.31 6.81 -13.44
CA ALA A 74 0.84 6.98 -14.82
C ALA A 74 0.92 8.44 -15.27
N CYS A 75 0.54 9.37 -14.40
CA CYS A 75 0.57 10.80 -14.67
C CYS A 75 1.98 11.35 -14.93
N ALA A 76 2.97 10.90 -14.16
CA ALA A 76 4.37 11.29 -14.33
C ALA A 76 4.95 10.80 -15.67
N ARG A 77 4.57 9.58 -16.10
CA ARG A 77 5.02 9.01 -17.39
C ARG A 77 4.50 9.75 -18.61
N VAL A 78 3.29 10.33 -18.53
CA VAL A 78 2.67 11.03 -19.68
C VAL A 78 2.87 12.54 -19.67
N CYS A 79 3.50 13.11 -18.64
CA CYS A 79 3.70 14.55 -18.52
C CYS A 79 4.89 15.00 -19.38
N PRO A 80 4.69 15.71 -20.51
CA PRO A 80 5.79 16.12 -21.38
C PRO A 80 6.73 17.11 -20.69
N GLU A 81 6.18 18.01 -19.86
CA GLU A 81 6.93 19.06 -19.16
C GLU A 81 7.63 18.57 -17.89
N LYS A 82 7.42 17.31 -17.49
CA LYS A 82 7.88 16.75 -16.21
C LYS A 82 7.43 17.57 -14.98
N ALA A 83 6.28 18.25 -15.10
CA ALA A 83 5.63 18.96 -13.99
C ALA A 83 5.11 17.98 -12.91
N LEU A 84 4.85 16.72 -13.28
CA LEU A 84 4.58 15.61 -12.36
C LEU A 84 5.73 14.62 -12.45
N ARG A 85 6.32 14.27 -11.31
CA ARG A 85 7.49 13.37 -11.22
C ARG A 85 7.34 12.39 -10.06
N VAL A 86 8.12 11.32 -10.08
CA VAL A 86 8.25 10.41 -8.95
C VAL A 86 9.34 10.95 -8.03
N ASP A 87 8.96 11.40 -6.83
CA ASP A 87 9.91 11.89 -5.83
C ASP A 87 10.50 10.73 -5.01
N GLN A 88 9.67 9.75 -4.66
CA GLN A 88 10.04 8.61 -3.83
C GLN A 88 9.28 7.35 -4.28
N THR A 89 9.89 6.18 -4.09
CA THR A 89 9.27 4.88 -4.37
C THR A 89 9.36 3.97 -3.15
N GLY A 90 8.32 3.17 -2.95
CA GLY A 90 8.25 2.23 -1.84
C GLY A 90 7.00 1.38 -1.94
N TYR A 91 6.47 1.00 -0.79
CA TYR A 91 5.34 0.09 -0.68
C TYR A 91 4.32 0.61 0.33
N ARG A 92 3.05 0.51 -0.03
CA ARG A 92 1.96 0.48 0.95
C ARG A 92 1.99 -0.88 1.62
N VAL A 93 2.21 -0.88 2.94
CA VAL A 93 2.26 -2.09 3.76
C VAL A 93 0.84 -2.40 4.27
N LEU A 94 0.37 -3.61 4.00
CA LEU A 94 -0.95 -4.11 4.37
C LEU A 94 -0.81 -5.28 5.36
N ILE A 95 -1.63 -5.32 6.40
CA ILE A 95 -1.53 -6.30 7.48
C ILE A 95 -2.89 -6.92 7.82
N GLY A 96 -2.89 -8.24 8.08
CA GLY A 96 -4.00 -8.92 8.74
C GLY A 96 -5.15 -9.37 7.82
N GLY A 97 -4.94 -9.39 6.50
CA GLY A 97 -5.92 -9.91 5.56
C GLY A 97 -6.04 -11.43 5.64
N LYS A 98 -7.24 -11.95 5.37
CA LYS A 98 -7.46 -13.38 5.17
C LYS A 98 -8.75 -13.66 4.42
N LEU A 99 -8.74 -14.76 3.68
CA LEU A 99 -9.96 -15.44 3.23
C LEU A 99 -10.32 -16.61 4.17
N GLY A 100 -11.40 -17.30 3.86
CA GLY A 100 -11.89 -18.47 4.59
C GLY A 100 -13.24 -18.21 5.26
N ARG A 101 -13.54 -18.95 6.34
CA ARG A 101 -14.85 -18.88 7.03
C ARG A 101 -15.22 -17.48 7.55
N HIS A 102 -14.21 -16.69 7.93
CA HIS A 102 -14.38 -15.31 8.39
C HIS A 102 -13.42 -14.42 7.59
N PRO A 103 -13.81 -14.00 6.37
CA PRO A 103 -12.96 -13.21 5.50
C PRO A 103 -12.81 -11.79 6.03
N ARG A 104 -11.64 -11.19 5.80
CA ARG A 104 -11.37 -9.78 6.10
C ARG A 104 -10.27 -9.24 5.19
N LEU A 105 -10.38 -7.96 4.86
CA LEU A 105 -9.31 -7.25 4.16
C LEU A 105 -8.22 -6.85 5.15
N ALA A 106 -6.99 -6.83 4.66
CA ALA A 106 -5.85 -6.26 5.35
C ALA A 106 -6.06 -4.75 5.55
N HIS A 107 -5.64 -4.23 6.69
CA HIS A 107 -5.58 -2.79 6.91
C HIS A 107 -4.22 -2.23 6.46
N GLU A 108 -4.19 -0.97 6.06
CA GLU A 108 -2.96 -0.30 5.67
C GLU A 108 -2.25 0.28 6.88
N LEU A 109 -0.95 -0.01 6.98
CA LEU A 109 -0.06 0.55 8.01
C LEU A 109 0.48 1.92 7.59
N GLY A 110 0.81 2.06 6.30
CA GLY A 110 1.38 3.27 5.71
C GLY A 110 2.30 2.97 4.51
N PHE A 111 2.97 4.02 4.04
CA PHE A 111 3.97 3.98 2.98
C PHE A 111 5.38 3.90 3.56
N TYR A 112 6.18 2.95 3.09
CA TYR A 112 7.53 2.67 3.56
C TYR A 112 8.46 2.32 2.40
N GLU A 113 9.75 2.67 2.51
CA GLU A 113 10.76 2.17 1.59
C GLU A 113 11.01 0.67 1.84
N LEU A 114 11.68 0.00 0.89
CA LEU A 114 11.87 -1.45 0.98
C LEU A 114 12.58 -1.90 2.28
N PRO A 115 13.66 -1.25 2.76
CA PRO A 115 14.31 -1.66 4.00
C PRO A 115 13.36 -1.65 5.20
N ASP A 116 12.62 -0.57 5.37
CA ASP A 116 11.65 -0.41 6.46
C ASP A 116 10.49 -1.41 6.34
N ALA A 117 9.99 -1.66 5.12
CA ALA A 117 8.95 -2.65 4.88
C ALA A 117 9.39 -4.07 5.25
N LEU A 118 10.66 -4.41 5.02
CA LEU A 118 11.25 -5.70 5.43
C LEU A 118 11.47 -5.77 6.94
N GLU A 119 11.85 -4.65 7.58
CA GLU A 119 11.93 -4.57 9.04
C GLU A 119 10.55 -4.80 9.68
N ILE A 120 9.50 -4.15 9.16
CA ILE A 120 8.12 -4.34 9.60
C ILE A 120 7.71 -5.80 9.44
N LEU A 121 8.01 -6.45 8.31
CA LEU A 121 7.74 -7.88 8.12
C LEU A 121 8.42 -8.72 9.22
N GLY A 122 9.68 -8.42 9.54
CA GLY A 122 10.40 -9.08 10.64
C GLY A 122 9.76 -8.87 12.01
N LYS A 123 9.26 -7.66 12.31
CA LYS A 123 8.50 -7.36 13.55
C LYS A 123 7.16 -8.13 13.58
N VAL A 124 6.41 -8.13 12.48
CA VAL A 124 5.14 -8.88 12.32
C VAL A 124 5.36 -10.36 12.56
N LEU A 125 6.37 -10.97 11.94
CA LEU A 125 6.68 -12.39 12.12
C LEU A 125 7.04 -12.71 13.57
N ARG A 126 7.84 -11.87 14.24
CA ARG A 126 8.16 -12.03 15.66
C ARG A 126 6.92 -12.01 16.55
N VAL A 127 6.05 -11.01 16.38
CA VAL A 127 4.80 -10.90 17.15
C VAL A 127 3.89 -12.11 16.89
N PHE A 128 3.74 -12.51 15.62
CA PHE A 128 2.89 -13.64 15.23
C PHE A 128 3.40 -14.98 15.78
N MET A 129 4.71 -15.22 15.69
CA MET A 129 5.32 -16.46 16.20
C MET A 129 5.28 -16.52 17.73
N GLY A 130 5.45 -15.40 18.43
CA GLY A 130 5.35 -15.33 19.89
C GLY A 130 3.96 -15.65 20.45
N HIS A 131 2.91 -15.51 19.62
CA HIS A 131 1.51 -15.79 20.00
C HIS A 131 0.93 -17.01 19.27
N HIS A 132 1.77 -17.80 18.59
CA HIS A 132 1.30 -18.85 17.70
C HIS A 132 0.53 -19.95 18.45
N ARG A 133 -0.64 -20.30 17.90
CA ARG A 133 -1.43 -21.48 18.29
C ARG A 133 -2.14 -22.04 17.07
N THR A 134 -2.43 -23.33 17.07
CA THR A 134 -3.09 -24.01 15.94
C THR A 134 -4.39 -23.27 15.56
N GLY A 135 -4.53 -22.96 14.27
CA GLY A 135 -5.71 -22.28 13.73
C GLY A 135 -5.71 -20.74 13.85
N LEU A 136 -4.77 -20.13 14.58
CA LEU A 136 -4.66 -18.66 14.67
C LEU A 136 -4.08 -18.09 13.36
N ARG A 137 -4.79 -17.12 12.76
CA ARG A 137 -4.29 -16.30 11.64
C ARG A 137 -3.79 -14.95 12.16
N LEU A 138 -2.94 -14.27 11.38
CA LEU A 138 -2.47 -12.95 11.78
C LEU A 138 -3.64 -11.97 11.94
N GLY A 139 -4.60 -11.99 11.02
CA GLY A 139 -5.78 -11.13 11.11
C GLY A 139 -6.57 -11.29 12.42
N ASP A 140 -6.63 -12.51 12.97
CA ASP A 140 -7.31 -12.78 14.25
C ASP A 140 -6.48 -12.29 15.44
N LEU A 141 -5.14 -12.33 15.33
CA LEU A 141 -4.24 -11.76 16.34
C LEU A 141 -4.34 -10.23 16.38
N VAL A 142 -4.32 -9.58 15.21
CA VAL A 142 -4.47 -8.12 15.08
C VAL A 142 -5.79 -7.65 15.69
N GLU A 143 -6.89 -8.35 15.44
CA GLU A 143 -8.19 -8.02 16.03
C GLU A 143 -8.19 -8.19 17.55
N LYS A 144 -7.56 -9.26 18.05
CA LYS A 144 -7.48 -9.52 19.50
C LYS A 144 -6.65 -8.46 20.24
N LEU A 145 -5.53 -8.03 19.66
CA LEU A 145 -4.66 -7.01 20.25
C LEU A 145 -5.18 -5.59 20.02
N GLY A 146 -6.01 -5.39 18.99
CA GLY A 146 -6.37 -4.06 18.53
C GLY A 146 -5.38 -3.55 17.49
N ARG A 147 -5.91 -2.83 16.49
CA ARG A 147 -5.14 -2.39 15.33
C ARG A 147 -4.04 -1.40 15.70
N GLU A 148 -4.36 -0.38 16.49
CA GLU A 148 -3.39 0.64 16.88
C GLU A 148 -2.25 0.04 17.71
N GLU A 149 -2.57 -0.75 18.73
CA GLU A 149 -1.56 -1.44 19.55
C GLU A 149 -0.67 -2.35 18.68
N PHE A 150 -1.25 -3.11 17.76
CA PHE A 150 -0.46 -3.93 16.84
C PHE A 150 0.45 -3.08 15.93
N ASN A 151 -0.06 -1.95 15.42
CA ASN A 151 0.71 -1.05 14.56
C ASN A 151 1.91 -0.48 15.30
N ASP A 152 1.75 -0.07 16.56
CA ASP A 152 2.84 0.47 17.38
C ASP A 152 3.94 -0.56 17.64
N LEU A 153 3.61 -1.84 17.73
CA LEU A 153 4.60 -2.93 17.89
C LEU A 153 5.45 -3.19 16.64
N VAL A 154 4.95 -2.83 15.46
CA VAL A 154 5.57 -3.23 14.17
C VAL A 154 6.10 -2.07 13.35
N ARG A 155 5.73 -0.82 13.67
CA ARG A 155 6.30 0.37 13.03
C ARG A 155 7.82 0.46 13.29
N PRO A 156 8.61 0.99 12.33
CA PRO A 156 10.03 1.28 12.50
C PRO A 156 10.30 2.08 13.78
#